data_AF-A0A956DQ80-F1
#
_entry.id   AF-A0A956DQ80-F1
#
_cell.length_a   1.000
_cell.length_b   1.000
_cell.length_c   1.000
_cell.angle_alpha   90.00
_cell.angle_beta   90.00
_cell.angle_gamma   90.00
#
_symmetry.space_group_name_H-M   'P 1'
#
loop_
_entity.id
_entity.type
_entity.pdbx_description
1 polymer ?
#
loop_
_entity_poly.entity_id
_entity_poly.type
_entity_poly.pdbx_seq_one_letter_code
_entity_poly.pdbx_strand_id
1 'polypeptide(L)' 'NETRLYLEEACSQSNQHYVAACNGVASGGGYELALACEEILLQDDGSSAVSFPETPLLAVLPGTGGLTRLVDKRK' A
#
# COMPACT_ATOMS: atom_id res chain seq x y z
N ASN A 1 -10.48 4.98 -4.58
CA ASN A 1 -9.11 5.51 -4.33
C ASN A 1 -9.15 6.60 -3.26
N GLU A 2 -10.18 7.43 -3.27
CA GLU A 2 -10.53 8.51 -2.34
C GLU A 2 -10.30 8.15 -0.87
N THR A 3 -10.77 6.99 -0.40
CA THR A 3 -10.55 6.53 0.99
C THR A 3 -9.07 6.44 1.37
N ARG A 4 -8.19 6.06 0.43
CA ARG A 4 -6.74 5.98 0.66
C ARG A 4 -6.09 7.36 0.65
N LEU A 5 -6.61 8.28 -0.16
CA LEU A 5 -6.17 9.69 -0.14
C LEU A 5 -6.50 10.35 1.21
N TYR A 6 -7.64 10.00 1.83
CA TYR A 6 -7.97 10.52 3.15
C TYR A 6 -6.99 10.08 4.25
N LEU A 7 -6.34 8.92 4.14
CA LEU A 7 -5.28 8.54 5.08
C LEU A 7 -4.08 9.49 4.98
N GLU A 8 -3.70 9.84 3.75
CA GLU A 8 -2.59 10.75 3.48
C GLU A 8 -2.93 12.19 3.86
N GLU A 9 -4.15 12.63 3.57
CA GLU A 9 -4.67 13.93 4.01
C GLU A 9 -4.71 14.02 5.54
N ALA A 10 -5.20 12.98 6.22
CA ALA A 10 -5.27 12.95 7.68
C ALA A 10 -3.88 12.98 8.35
N CYS A 11 -2.85 12.38 7.74
CA CYS A 11 -1.46 12.59 8.15
C CYS A 11 -1.06 14.07 8.09
N SER A 12 -1.38 14.76 7.00
CA SER A 12 -0.96 16.15 6.79
C SER A 12 -1.81 17.21 7.51
N GLN A 13 -3.10 16.95 7.70
CA GLN A 13 -4.09 17.95 8.16
C GLN A 13 -4.73 17.61 9.51
N SER A 14 -4.67 16.35 9.95
CA SER A 14 -5.42 15.87 11.13
C SER A 14 -4.54 15.27 12.24
N ASN A 15 -3.21 15.32 12.10
CA ASN A 15 -2.26 14.74 13.05
C ASN A 15 -2.57 13.26 13.37
N GLN A 16 -3.06 12.52 12.38
CA GLN A 16 -3.33 11.08 12.45
C GLN A 16 -2.29 10.35 11.62
N HIS A 17 -1.53 9.46 12.25
CA HIS A 17 -0.49 8.68 11.60
C HIS A 17 -0.92 7.24 11.42
N TYR A 18 -0.64 6.68 10.25
CA TYR A 18 -1.03 5.31 9.89
C TYR A 18 0.21 4.47 9.60
N VAL A 19 0.29 3.31 10.26
CA VAL A 19 1.35 2.32 10.08
C VAL A 19 0.72 1.01 9.62
N ALA A 20 1.19 0.47 8.50
CA ALA A 20 0.79 -0.85 8.04
C ALA A 20 1.72 -1.91 8.64
N ALA A 21 1.23 -2.71 9.59
CA ALA A 21 1.94 -3.89 10.09
C ALA A 21 1.53 -5.13 9.28
N CYS A 22 2.36 -5.53 8.32
CA CYS A 22 2.13 -6.67 7.43
C CYS A 22 2.76 -7.94 8.02
N ASN A 23 1.93 -8.78 8.64
CA ASN A 23 2.27 -10.07 9.24
C ASN A 23 1.86 -11.28 8.38
N GLY A 24 1.93 -11.10 7.06
CA GLY A 24 1.55 -12.10 6.06
C GLY A 24 1.67 -11.52 4.65
N VAL A 25 0.99 -12.15 3.69
CA VAL A 25 0.98 -11.68 2.30
C VAL A 25 0.08 -10.45 2.13
N ALA A 26 0.65 -9.33 1.70
CA ALA A 26 -0.07 -8.16 1.23
C ALA A 26 0.04 -8.07 -0.31
N SER A 27 -0.99 -8.50 -1.02
CA SER A 27 -0.97 -8.58 -2.49
C SER A 27 -2.04 -7.71 -3.12
N GLY A 28 -1.70 -7.08 -4.25
CA GLY A 28 -2.56 -6.23 -5.03
C GLY A 28 -3.16 -5.08 -4.21
N GLY A 29 -4.49 -5.01 -4.16
CA GLY A 29 -5.22 -3.99 -3.38
C GLY A 29 -4.85 -3.93 -1.89
N GLY A 30 -4.35 -5.04 -1.30
CA GLY A 30 -3.82 -5.06 0.06
C GLY A 30 -2.52 -4.27 0.19
N TYR A 31 -1.61 -4.40 -0.79
CA TYR A 31 -0.40 -3.59 -0.85
C TYR A 31 -0.70 -2.14 -1.24
N GLU A 32 -1.70 -1.89 -2.11
CA GLU A 32 -2.14 -0.53 -2.42
C GLU A 32 -2.65 0.22 -1.18
N LEU A 33 -3.31 -0.47 -0.25
CA LEU A 33 -3.69 0.10 1.03
C LEU A 33 -2.47 0.38 1.92
N ALA A 34 -1.54 -0.59 2.05
CA ALA A 34 -0.31 -0.38 2.81
C ALA A 34 0.51 0.80 2.28
N LEU A 35 0.57 0.99 0.96
CA LEU A 35 1.24 2.13 0.33
C LEU A 35 0.63 3.48 0.72
N ALA A 36 -0.67 3.53 1.08
CA ALA A 36 -1.32 4.76 1.53
C ALA A 36 -0.90 5.18 2.96
N CYS A 37 -0.42 4.24 3.79
CA CYS A 37 0.16 4.54 5.11
C CYS A 37 1.48 5.33 5.00
N GLU A 38 1.91 5.98 6.08
CA GLU A 38 3.26 6.59 6.17
C GLU A 38 4.31 5.48 6.16
N GLU A 39 4.19 4.56 7.11
CA GLU A 39 5.14 3.48 7.31
C GLU A 39 4.54 2.11 6.97
N ILE A 40 5.39 1.22 6.48
CA ILE A 40 5.06 -0.19 6.24
C ILE A 40 6.11 -1.05 6.95
N LEU A 41 5.67 -1.86 7.89
CA LEU A 41 6.49 -2.84 8.58
C LEU A 41 6.13 -4.22 8.02
N LEU A 42 7.10 -4.88 7.38
CA LEU A 42 6.95 -6.25 6.89
C LEU A 42 7.62 -7.21 7.86
N GLN A 43 6.87 -8.21 8.33
CA GLN A 43 7.42 -9.25 9.19
C GLN A 43 8.44 -10.10 8.41
N ASP A 44 9.65 -10.26 8.95
CA ASP A 44 10.69 -11.09 8.35
C ASP A 44 10.58 -12.54 8.88
N ASP A 45 9.63 -13.29 8.33
CA ASP A 45 9.34 -14.68 8.73
C ASP A 45 9.47 -15.70 7.57
N GLY A 46 9.96 -15.24 6.41
CA GLY A 46 10.10 -16.06 5.21
C GLY A 46 8.79 -16.39 4.46
N SER A 47 7.63 -15.99 4.99
CA SER A 47 6.30 -16.21 4.39
C SER A 47 5.54 -14.93 4.06
N SER A 48 5.83 -13.85 4.79
CA SER A 48 5.30 -12.51 4.56
C SER A 48 5.92 -11.89 3.31
N ALA A 49 5.08 -11.30 2.46
CA ALA A 49 5.51 -10.76 1.17
C ALA A 49 4.58 -9.65 0.67
N VAL A 50 5.12 -8.77 -0.18
CA VAL A 50 4.35 -7.75 -0.92
C VAL A 50 4.40 -8.02 -2.41
N SER A 51 3.31 -7.76 -3.14
CA SER A 51 3.29 -8.00 -4.59
C SER A 51 2.17 -7.24 -5.31
N PHE A 52 2.37 -7.03 -6.62
CA PHE A 52 1.34 -6.58 -7.57
C PHE A 52 1.09 -7.65 -8.64
N PRO A 53 0.19 -8.61 -8.41
CA PRO A 53 -0.11 -9.66 -9.38
C PRO A 53 -1.10 -9.24 -10.46
N GLU A 54 -1.64 -8.03 -10.42
CA GLU A 54 -2.74 -7.57 -11.27
C GLU A 54 -2.44 -7.71 -12.77
N THR A 55 -1.21 -7.40 -13.20
CA THR A 55 -0.83 -7.50 -14.61
C THR A 55 -0.75 -8.95 -15.09
N PRO A 56 0.02 -9.87 -14.47
CA PRO A 56 0.10 -11.24 -14.94
C PRO A 56 -1.15 -12.08 -14.63
N LEU A 57 -1.90 -11.81 -13.55
CA LEU A 57 -3.01 -12.67 -13.13
C LEU A 57 -4.39 -12.19 -13.60
N LEU A 58 -4.59 -10.87 -13.72
CA LEU A 58 -5.90 -10.28 -13.98
C LEU A 58 -5.94 -9.43 -15.27
N ALA A 59 -4.80 -9.25 -15.94
CA ALA A 59 -4.65 -8.39 -17.11
C ALA A 59 -5.10 -6.93 -16.88
N VAL A 60 -4.92 -6.43 -15.64
CA VAL A 60 -5.20 -5.03 -15.26
C VAL A 60 -4.01 -4.43 -14.51
N LEU A 61 -4.05 -3.13 -14.27
CA LEU A 61 -3.02 -2.43 -13.48
C LEU A 61 -3.44 -2.33 -12.00
N PRO A 62 -2.48 -2.14 -11.07
CA PRO A 62 -2.75 -1.68 -9.71
C PRO A 62 -3.38 -0.28 -9.74
N GLY A 63 -4.71 -0.25 -9.87
CA GLY A 63 -5.48 0.93 -10.29
C GLY A 63 -5.97 1.81 -9.14
N THR A 64 -5.79 1.41 -7.88
CA THR A 64 -6.18 2.21 -6.71
C THR A 64 -5.03 3.03 -6.13
N GLY A 65 -4.20 3.54 -7.05
CA GLY A 65 -3.04 4.37 -6.77
C GLY A 65 -1.78 3.57 -6.45
N GLY A 66 -1.76 2.25 -6.66
CA GLY A 66 -0.60 1.40 -6.42
C GLY A 66 0.61 1.82 -7.22
N LEU A 67 0.47 1.97 -8.54
CA LEU A 67 1.58 2.43 -9.39
C LEU A 67 2.06 3.82 -9.00
N THR A 68 1.15 4.78 -8.87
CA THR A 68 1.45 6.17 -8.50
C THR A 68 2.18 6.25 -7.17
N ARG A 69 1.70 5.59 -6.10
CA ARG A 69 2.37 5.60 -4.80
C ARG A 69 3.71 4.88 -4.83
N LEU A 70 3.83 3.80 -5.63
CA LEU A 70 5.09 3.10 -5.77
C LEU A 70 6.18 4.00 -6.38
N VAL A 71 5.87 4.77 -7.43
CA VAL A 71 6.88 5.61 -8.10
C VAL A 71 7.05 6.99 -7.47
N ASP A 72 5.96 7.61 -7.00
CA ASP A 72 5.99 9.00 -6.56
C ASP A 72 6.25 9.14 -5.06
N LYS A 73 5.71 8.22 -4.24
CA LYS A 73 5.79 8.28 -2.77
C LYS A 73 6.91 7.42 -2.19
N ARG A 74 7.12 6.20 -2.71
CA ARG A 74 8.18 5.29 -2.24
C ARG A 74 9.47 5.51 -3.02
N LYS A 75 10.21 6.55 -2.65
CA LYS A 75 11.56 6.86 -3.16
C LYS A 75 12.64 6.50 -2.15
#